data_AF-A0A401TFE9-F1
#
_entry.id   AF-A0A401TFE9-F1
#
_cell.length_a   1.000
_cell.length_b   1.000
_cell.length_c   1.000
_cell.angle_alpha   90.00
_cell.angle_beta   90.00
_cell.angle_gamma   90.00
#
_symmetry.space_group_name_H-M   'P 1'
#
loop_
_entity.id
_entity.type
_entity.pdbx_description
1 polymer ?
#
loop_
_entity_poly.entity_id
_entity_poly.type
_entity_poly.pdbx_seq_one_letter_code
_entity_poly.pdbx_strand_id
1 'polypeptide(L)'
;GQYLPSFKAGSHQSLHLTSLSVSDPIHSFEKMISGLLLGTIVQNILLKLKEKGVIFSEIKQHQLDHHGLFETKYLSVIESDTDDLLNVKSILEKFDLSSGIEDRRLVQKVCEAVTQRAARLCAAGLATVLEKMREAQQQDHMMTIGVEGSLYRLHPQ
;
A
#
# COMPACT_ATOMS: atom_id res chain seq x y z
N GLY A 1 11.13 32.42 39.34
CA GLY A 1 10.69 31.01 39.42
C GLY A 1 10.56 30.51 38.00
N GLN A 2 11.51 29.69 37.58
CA GLN A 2 11.32 28.25 37.31
C GLN A 2 10.84 28.03 35.87
N TYR A 3 11.79 27.97 34.93
CA TYR A 3 12.46 26.74 34.45
C TYR A 3 11.54 25.85 33.62
N LEU A 4 11.68 25.97 32.29
CA LEU A 4 11.41 24.92 31.33
C LEU A 4 12.22 23.66 31.69
N PRO A 5 11.63 22.46 31.60
CA PRO A 5 12.40 21.26 31.33
C PRO A 5 12.20 20.85 29.87
N SER A 6 13.28 20.92 29.11
CA SER A 6 13.51 20.09 27.92
C SER A 6 13.34 18.62 28.30
N PHE A 7 12.55 17.83 27.55
CA PHE A 7 12.57 16.38 27.68
C PHE A 7 12.94 15.70 26.36
N LYS A 8 13.95 14.84 26.50
CA LYS A 8 14.82 14.18 25.53
C LYS A 8 14.12 13.34 24.46
N ALA A 9 14.78 13.28 23.30
CA ALA A 9 14.74 12.15 22.39
C ALA A 9 15.05 10.84 23.14
N GLY A 10 14.15 9.86 22.99
CA GLY A 10 14.28 8.53 23.54
C GLY A 10 13.49 7.56 22.67
N SER A 11 14.24 6.82 21.86
CA SER A 11 13.90 5.56 21.21
C SER A 11 12.91 4.68 21.97
N HIS A 12 12.10 3.92 21.22
CA HIS A 12 11.18 2.82 21.62
C HIS A 12 9.68 3.10 21.53
N GLN A 13 9.17 3.37 20.32
CA GLN A 13 7.77 3.08 19.97
C GLN A 13 7.67 2.56 18.52
N SER A 14 8.43 1.51 18.20
CA SER A 14 8.32 0.81 16.92
C SER A 14 8.10 -0.67 17.16
N LEU A 15 6.99 -1.06 17.79
CA LEU A 15 6.59 -2.48 17.90
C LEU A 15 5.13 -2.71 18.33
N HIS A 16 4.24 -1.72 18.18
CA HIS A 16 2.84 -1.86 18.58
C HIS A 16 1.83 -1.37 17.52
N LEU A 17 2.21 -1.39 16.24
CA LEU A 17 1.29 -1.05 15.13
C LEU A 17 0.69 -2.26 14.41
N THR A 18 1.10 -3.49 14.74
CA THR A 18 0.65 -4.71 14.06
C THR A 18 -0.57 -5.38 14.69
N SER A 19 -1.06 -4.93 15.85
CA SER A 19 -2.28 -5.47 16.48
C SER A 19 -3.51 -4.58 16.32
N LEU A 20 -3.38 -3.39 15.73
CA LEU A 20 -4.53 -2.54 15.42
C LEU A 20 -5.07 -2.90 14.03
N SER A 21 -5.85 -3.98 14.05
CA SER A 21 -7.26 -3.84 13.70
C SER A 21 -7.59 -3.83 12.20
N VAL A 22 -7.70 -5.02 11.64
CA VAL A 22 -8.60 -5.29 10.50
C VAL A 22 -10.09 -5.17 10.92
N SER A 23 -10.37 -5.07 12.23
CA SER A 23 -11.71 -5.20 12.84
C SER A 23 -12.36 -3.91 13.37
N ASP A 24 -11.66 -2.77 13.44
CA ASP A 24 -12.25 -1.50 13.90
C ASP A 24 -12.87 -0.76 12.72
N PRO A 25 -14.21 -0.54 12.75
CA PRO A 25 -14.94 0.10 11.67
C PRO A 25 -14.50 1.55 11.41
N ILE A 26 -13.95 2.21 12.44
CA ILE A 26 -13.88 3.66 12.57
C ILE A 26 -12.94 4.32 11.54
N HIS A 27 -12.03 3.57 10.91
CA HIS A 27 -11.13 4.10 9.87
C HIS A 27 -11.10 3.23 8.61
N SER A 28 -12.17 2.50 8.30
CA SER A 28 -12.16 1.53 7.18
C SER A 28 -11.82 2.18 5.83
N PHE A 29 -12.29 3.40 5.57
CA PHE A 29 -12.01 4.13 4.34
C PHE A 29 -10.53 4.53 4.21
N GLU A 30 -9.98 5.12 5.27
CA GLU A 30 -8.56 5.45 5.35
C GLU A 30 -7.68 4.19 5.32
N LYS A 31 -8.14 3.10 5.93
CA LYS A 31 -7.46 1.81 5.90
C LYS A 31 -7.41 1.18 4.50
N MET A 32 -8.42 1.41 3.68
CA MET A 32 -8.48 0.92 2.31
C MET A 32 -7.63 1.75 1.33
N ILE A 33 -7.18 2.93 1.74
CA ILE A 33 -6.53 3.93 0.88
C ILE A 33 -5.08 4.22 1.32
N SER A 34 -4.79 4.11 2.61
CA SER A 34 -3.45 4.35 3.15
C SER A 34 -2.45 3.33 2.61
N GLY A 35 -1.35 3.82 2.06
CA GLY A 35 -0.31 3.00 1.43
C GLY A 35 0.23 1.88 2.33
N LEU A 36 0.33 2.15 3.64
CA LEU A 36 0.81 1.18 4.63
C LEU A 36 -0.01 -0.13 4.62
N LEU A 37 -1.29 -0.06 4.27
CA LEU A 37 -2.20 -1.20 4.31
C LEU A 37 -2.32 -1.94 2.99
N LEU A 38 -2.04 -1.28 1.86
CA LEU A 38 -2.02 -1.94 0.55
C LEU A 38 -0.98 -3.06 0.51
N GLY A 39 0.20 -2.81 1.09
CA GLY A 39 1.24 -3.81 1.21
C GLY A 39 0.82 -5.03 2.03
N THR A 40 0.18 -4.79 3.18
CA THR A 40 -0.36 -5.86 4.03
C THR A 40 -1.45 -6.66 3.31
N ILE A 41 -2.32 -5.99 2.53
CA ILE A 41 -3.36 -6.67 1.74
C ILE A 41 -2.71 -7.56 0.67
N VAL A 42 -1.74 -7.06 -0.09
CA VAL A 42 -1.00 -7.83 -1.09
C VAL A 42 -0.32 -9.04 -0.44
N GLN A 43 0.38 -8.83 0.67
CA GLN A 43 1.05 -9.90 1.41
C GLN A 43 0.08 -11.01 1.83
N ASN A 44 -1.08 -10.65 2.41
CA ASN A 44 -2.11 -11.62 2.80
C ASN A 44 -2.67 -12.41 1.62
N ILE A 45 -2.85 -11.77 0.46
CA ILE A 45 -3.31 -12.44 -0.76
C ILE A 45 -2.25 -13.45 -1.23
N LEU A 46 -0.98 -13.05 -1.30
CA LEU A 46 0.11 -13.92 -1.73
C LEU A 46 0.34 -15.10 -0.79
N LEU A 47 0.24 -14.88 0.53
CA LEU A 47 0.24 -15.95 1.53
C LEU A 47 -0.90 -16.94 1.29
N LYS A 48 -2.12 -16.46 1.03
CA LYS A 48 -3.27 -17.33 0.73
C LYS A 48 -3.08 -18.12 -0.57
N LEU A 49 -2.48 -17.52 -1.58
CA LEU A 49 -2.15 -18.20 -2.84
C LEU A 49 -1.07 -19.27 -2.64
N LYS A 50 -0.07 -18.98 -1.79
CA LYS A 50 0.98 -19.94 -1.42
C LYS A 50 0.42 -21.12 -0.63
N GLU A 51 -0.46 -20.89 0.33
CA GLU A 51 -1.18 -21.95 1.07
C GLU A 51 -1.95 -22.89 0.14
N LYS A 52 -2.47 -22.35 -0.98
CA LYS A 52 -3.15 -23.12 -2.01
C LYS A 52 -2.21 -23.78 -3.03
N GLY A 53 -0.90 -23.57 -2.91
CA GLY A 53 0.10 -24.10 -3.85
C GLY A 53 0.08 -23.47 -5.24
N VAL A 54 -0.50 -22.26 -5.38
CA VAL A 54 -0.67 -21.59 -6.69
C VAL A 54 0.55 -20.75 -7.08
N ILE A 55 1.32 -20.30 -6.09
CA ILE A 55 2.47 -19.41 -6.28
C ILE A 55 3.65 -19.84 -5.42
N PHE A 56 4.86 -19.54 -5.88
CA PHE A 56 6.12 -19.70 -5.16
C PHE A 56 6.37 -21.13 -4.66
N SER A 57 6.18 -22.16 -5.50
CA SER A 57 6.23 -23.59 -5.10
C SER A 57 7.45 -23.95 -4.23
N GLU A 58 8.62 -23.43 -4.59
CA GLU A 58 9.91 -23.72 -3.94
C GLU A 58 10.19 -22.93 -2.65
N ILE A 59 9.37 -21.91 -2.35
CA ILE A 59 9.56 -21.03 -1.19
C ILE A 59 8.82 -21.58 0.04
N LYS A 60 9.40 -21.43 1.23
CA LYS A 60 8.71 -21.79 2.48
C LYS A 60 7.79 -20.66 2.93
N GLN A 61 6.62 -20.99 3.49
CA GLN A 61 5.62 -19.99 3.88
C GLN A 61 6.16 -18.91 4.84
N HIS A 62 7.05 -19.27 5.77
CA HIS A 62 7.64 -18.30 6.70
C HIS A 62 8.50 -17.23 6.03
N GLN A 63 9.03 -17.48 4.82
CA GLN A 63 9.79 -16.48 4.06
C GLN A 63 8.87 -15.39 3.49
N LEU A 64 7.57 -15.68 3.32
CA LEU A 64 6.55 -14.72 2.89
C LEU A 64 5.88 -14.01 4.08
N ASP A 65 6.19 -14.41 5.31
CA ASP A 65 5.57 -13.89 6.54
C ASP A 65 6.36 -12.71 7.15
N HIS A 66 7.47 -12.31 6.52
CA HIS A 66 8.22 -11.15 6.98
C HIS A 66 7.40 -9.87 6.79
N HIS A 67 7.09 -9.16 7.87
CA HIS A 67 6.43 -7.86 7.77
C HIS A 67 7.28 -6.89 6.94
N GLY A 68 6.67 -6.25 5.93
CA GLY A 68 7.31 -5.21 5.12
C GLY A 68 7.81 -5.65 3.73
N LEU A 69 7.56 -6.90 3.31
CA LEU A 69 7.92 -7.38 1.97
C LEU A 69 7.31 -6.55 0.84
N PHE A 70 6.09 -6.03 1.03
CA PHE A 70 5.32 -5.35 -0.01
C PHE A 70 4.95 -3.91 0.38
N GLU A 71 5.87 -3.17 1.02
CA GLU A 71 5.68 -1.74 1.27
C GLU A 71 5.17 -0.98 0.02
N THR A 72 4.38 0.08 0.21
CA THR A 72 3.77 0.84 -0.89
C THR A 72 4.76 1.34 -1.94
N LYS A 73 6.02 1.61 -1.55
CA LYS A 73 7.09 2.01 -2.47
C LYS A 73 7.36 0.96 -3.55
N TYR A 74 7.15 -0.32 -3.24
CA TYR A 74 7.32 -1.42 -4.18
C TYR A 74 6.10 -1.59 -5.08
N LEU A 75 4.88 -1.29 -4.61
CA LEU A 75 3.67 -1.41 -5.42
C LEU A 75 3.73 -0.53 -6.67
N SER A 76 4.12 0.75 -6.53
CA SER A 76 4.25 1.65 -7.67
C SER A 76 5.29 1.16 -8.67
N VAL A 77 6.40 0.60 -8.18
CA VAL A 77 7.48 0.07 -9.03
C VAL A 77 7.04 -1.21 -9.76
N ILE A 78 6.32 -2.09 -9.07
CA ILE A 78 5.77 -3.34 -9.63
C ILE A 78 4.74 -3.04 -10.72
N GLU A 79 3.90 -2.02 -10.54
CA GLU A 79 2.88 -1.62 -11.52
C GLU A 79 3.46 -0.93 -12.75
N SER A 80 4.54 -0.17 -12.58
CA SER A 80 5.25 0.47 -13.69
C SER A 80 6.20 -0.48 -14.43
N ASP A 81 6.29 -1.75 -13.99
CA ASP A 81 7.22 -2.70 -14.58
C ASP A 81 6.85 -3.06 -16.01
N THR A 82 7.86 -3.32 -16.84
CA THR A 82 7.63 -3.69 -18.24
C THR A 82 7.40 -5.20 -18.38
N ASP A 83 7.09 -5.68 -19.59
CA ASP A 83 6.80 -7.09 -19.85
C ASP A 83 7.93 -8.06 -19.44
N ASP A 84 9.14 -7.55 -19.24
CA ASP A 84 10.31 -8.32 -18.79
C ASP A 84 10.34 -8.62 -17.27
N LEU A 85 9.47 -7.96 -16.48
CA LEU A 85 9.27 -8.17 -15.05
C LEU A 85 10.56 -8.07 -14.20
N LEU A 86 11.52 -7.26 -14.66
CA LEU A 86 12.84 -7.15 -14.03
C LEU A 86 12.77 -6.43 -12.67
N ASN A 87 11.85 -5.47 -12.51
CA ASN A 87 11.67 -4.80 -11.23
C ASN A 87 10.99 -5.72 -10.22
N VAL A 88 9.96 -6.47 -10.62
CA VAL A 88 9.32 -7.48 -9.78
C VAL A 88 10.34 -8.51 -9.34
N LYS A 89 11.15 -9.02 -10.28
CA LYS A 89 12.25 -9.93 -9.97
C LYS A 89 13.21 -9.33 -8.93
N SER A 90 13.72 -8.13 -9.17
CA SER A 90 14.68 -7.47 -8.28
C SER A 90 14.12 -7.22 -6.88
N ILE A 91 12.82 -6.91 -6.78
CA ILE A 91 12.16 -6.72 -5.49
C ILE A 91 12.07 -8.05 -4.74
N LEU A 92 11.62 -9.12 -5.40
CA LEU A 92 11.52 -10.44 -4.79
C LEU A 92 12.88 -10.99 -4.36
N GLU A 93 13.92 -10.78 -5.17
CA GLU A 93 15.29 -11.19 -4.84
C GLU A 93 15.87 -10.46 -3.62
N LYS A 94 15.50 -9.20 -3.37
CA LYS A 94 15.89 -8.47 -2.14
C LYS A 94 15.37 -9.11 -0.86
N PHE A 95 14.37 -9.98 -0.98
CA PHE A 95 13.75 -10.70 0.12
C PHE A 95 14.02 -12.20 0.06
N ASP A 96 15.02 -12.62 -0.71
CA ASP A 96 15.41 -14.02 -0.88
C ASP A 96 14.27 -14.91 -1.42
N LEU A 97 13.34 -14.31 -2.18
CA LEU A 97 12.23 -15.00 -2.84
C LEU A 97 12.61 -15.35 -4.27
N SER A 98 13.15 -16.56 -4.46
CA SER A 98 13.28 -17.15 -5.79
C SER A 98 11.89 -17.31 -6.43
N SER A 99 11.73 -16.77 -7.65
CA SER A 99 10.45 -16.70 -8.34
C SER A 99 10.60 -17.03 -9.82
N GLY A 100 9.66 -17.82 -10.35
CA GLY A 100 9.49 -18.02 -11.78
C GLY A 100 8.83 -16.82 -12.46
N ILE A 101 8.80 -16.81 -13.81
CA ILE A 101 8.11 -15.76 -14.58
C ILE A 101 6.62 -15.71 -14.22
N GLU A 102 5.97 -16.87 -14.06
CA GLU A 102 4.55 -16.94 -13.71
C GLU A 102 4.27 -16.42 -12.30
N ASP A 103 5.17 -16.68 -11.33
CA ASP A 103 5.06 -16.10 -9.99
C ASP A 103 5.12 -14.57 -10.06
N ARG A 104 6.06 -14.01 -10.83
CA ARG A 104 6.21 -12.55 -10.99
C ARG A 104 4.99 -11.91 -11.64
N ARG A 105 4.44 -12.54 -12.68
CA ARG A 105 3.18 -12.09 -13.31
C ARG A 105 2.03 -12.09 -12.33
N LEU A 106 1.95 -13.12 -11.48
CA LEU A 106 0.90 -13.22 -10.49
C LEU A 106 1.05 -12.15 -9.40
N VAL A 107 2.28 -11.88 -8.93
CA VAL A 107 2.57 -10.77 -8.01
C VAL A 107 2.14 -9.43 -8.61
N GLN A 108 2.51 -9.16 -9.87
CA GLN A 108 2.13 -7.92 -10.56
C GLN A 108 0.60 -7.75 -10.62
N LYS A 109 -0.11 -8.78 -11.09
CA LYS A 109 -1.59 -8.76 -11.15
C LYS A 109 -2.26 -8.55 -9.80
N VAL A 110 -1.71 -9.15 -8.73
CA VAL A 110 -2.23 -8.95 -7.37
C VAL A 110 -2.02 -7.49 -6.94
N CYS A 111 -0.85 -6.92 -7.20
CA CYS A 111 -0.55 -5.52 -6.89
C CYS A 111 -1.53 -4.59 -7.62
N GLU A 112 -1.64 -4.72 -8.95
CA GLU A 112 -2.55 -3.93 -9.79
C GLU A 112 -4.01 -4.02 -9.31
N ALA A 113 -4.50 -5.22 -8.98
CA ALA A 113 -5.88 -5.39 -8.54
C ALA A 113 -6.16 -4.67 -7.21
N VAL A 114 -5.20 -4.72 -6.28
CA VAL A 114 -5.32 -4.08 -4.97
C VAL A 114 -5.27 -2.56 -5.10
N THR A 115 -4.33 -2.01 -5.85
CA THR A 115 -4.16 -0.57 -6.01
C THR A 115 -5.26 0.05 -6.86
N GLN A 116 -5.72 -0.60 -7.93
CA GLN A 116 -6.88 -0.14 -8.68
C GLN A 116 -8.14 -0.06 -7.81
N ARG A 117 -8.34 -1.05 -6.91
CA ARG A 117 -9.46 -1.00 -5.96
C ARG A 117 -9.32 0.19 -5.01
N ALA A 118 -8.13 0.42 -4.47
CA ALA A 118 -7.86 1.56 -3.59
C ALA A 118 -8.10 2.90 -4.31
N ALA A 119 -7.60 3.04 -5.55
CA ALA A 119 -7.78 4.22 -6.38
C ALA A 119 -9.25 4.51 -6.67
N ARG A 120 -10.06 3.48 -6.99
CA ARG A 120 -11.51 3.64 -7.21
C ARG A 120 -12.24 4.11 -5.96
N LEU A 121 -11.88 3.59 -4.78
CA LEU A 121 -12.45 4.04 -3.51
C LEU A 121 -12.06 5.49 -3.20
N CYS A 122 -10.81 5.88 -3.46
CA CYS A 122 -10.37 7.28 -3.35
C CYS A 122 -11.20 8.19 -4.24
N ALA A 123 -11.32 7.84 -5.52
CA ALA A 123 -12.02 8.62 -6.53
C ALA A 123 -13.51 8.80 -6.16
N ALA A 124 -14.18 7.74 -5.69
CA ALA A 124 -15.57 7.81 -5.25
C ALA A 124 -15.76 8.75 -4.03
N GLY A 125 -14.84 8.68 -3.05
CA GLY A 125 -14.87 9.59 -1.91
C GLY A 125 -14.65 11.05 -2.31
N LEU A 126 -13.65 11.31 -3.16
CA LEU A 126 -13.38 12.64 -3.69
C LEU A 126 -14.57 13.19 -4.50
N ALA A 127 -15.15 12.40 -5.40
CA ALA A 127 -16.33 12.78 -6.17
C ALA A 127 -17.51 13.17 -5.26
N THR A 128 -17.74 12.42 -4.18
CA THR A 128 -18.79 12.72 -3.20
C THR A 128 -18.57 14.05 -2.49
N VAL A 129 -17.32 14.35 -2.08
CA VAL A 129 -16.97 15.62 -1.43
C VAL A 129 -17.13 16.79 -2.40
N LEU A 130 -16.65 16.65 -3.64
CA LEU A 130 -16.77 17.68 -4.67
C LEU A 130 -18.24 17.98 -5.00
N GLU A 131 -19.08 16.96 -5.12
CA GLU A 131 -20.52 17.13 -5.34
C GLU A 131 -21.17 17.90 -4.19
N LYS A 132 -20.85 17.54 -2.94
CA LYS A 132 -21.36 18.24 -1.76
C LYS A 132 -20.91 19.70 -1.68
N MET A 133 -19.67 19.99 -2.06
CA MET A 133 -19.15 21.36 -2.12
C MET A 133 -19.85 22.18 -3.20
N ARG A 134 -20.11 21.59 -4.38
CA ARG A 134 -20.85 22.24 -5.46
C ARG A 134 -22.28 22.58 -5.07
N GLU A 135 -22.99 21.66 -4.43
CA GLU A 135 -24.33 21.89 -3.89
C GLU A 135 -24.35 23.05 -2.87
N ALA A 136 -23.37 23.08 -1.96
CA ALA A 136 -23.30 24.07 -0.89
C ALA A 136 -22.92 25.48 -1.39
N GLN A 137 -22.10 25.59 -2.44
CA GLN A 137 -21.63 26.85 -2.99
C GLN A 137 -22.57 27.43 -4.06
N GLN A 138 -23.56 26.66 -4.55
CA GLN A 138 -24.50 27.03 -5.62
C GLN A 138 -23.83 27.66 -6.86
N GLN A 139 -22.57 27.35 -7.11
CA GLN A 139 -21.78 27.88 -8.21
C GLN A 139 -20.92 26.79 -8.83
N ASP A 140 -20.83 26.81 -10.16
CA ASP A 140 -19.95 25.96 -10.94
C ASP A 140 -18.59 26.66 -11.07
N HIS A 141 -17.76 26.52 -10.03
CA HIS A 141 -16.40 27.06 -10.01
C HIS A 141 -15.35 25.94 -10.03
N MET A 142 -14.21 26.20 -10.65
CA MET A 142 -13.06 25.31 -10.69
C MET A 142 -12.56 25.02 -9.27
N MET A 143 -12.70 23.78 -8.81
CA MET A 143 -12.22 23.35 -7.49
C MET A 143 -10.79 22.81 -7.60
N THR A 144 -9.88 23.34 -6.77
CA THR A 144 -8.49 22.86 -6.69
C THR A 144 -8.34 21.85 -5.56
N ILE A 145 -7.77 20.69 -5.86
CA ILE A 145 -7.49 19.64 -4.86
C ILE A 145 -5.98 19.64 -4.58
N GLY A 146 -5.59 19.93 -3.35
CA GLY A 146 -4.22 19.74 -2.89
C GLY A 146 -3.98 18.27 -2.58
N VAL A 147 -3.08 17.62 -3.33
CA VAL A 147 -2.68 16.24 -3.09
C VAL A 147 -1.33 16.26 -2.40
N GLU A 148 -1.24 15.73 -1.17
CA GLU A 148 0.03 15.49 -0.49
C GLU A 148 0.13 14.02 -0.07
N GLY A 149 1.14 13.33 -0.59
CA GLY A 149 1.44 11.94 -0.27
C GLY A 149 2.83 11.54 -0.77
N SER A 150 3.56 10.74 0.01
CA SER A 150 4.85 10.17 -0.40
C SER A 150 4.75 9.26 -1.63
N LEU A 151 3.54 8.78 -1.95
CA LEU A 151 3.23 7.98 -3.13
C LEU A 151 3.23 8.77 -4.45
N TYR A 152 2.90 10.07 -4.41
CA TYR A 152 2.77 10.92 -5.60
C TYR A 152 4.11 11.50 -6.06
N ARG A 153 5.14 11.43 -5.22
CA ARG A 153 6.46 12.06 -5.44
C ARG A 153 7.43 11.23 -6.31
N LEU A 154 7.08 9.99 -6.66
CA LEU A 154 8.00 9.02 -7.31
C LEU A 154 7.61 8.62 -8.75
N HIS A 155 6.64 9.29 -9.39
CA HIS A 155 6.31 9.05 -10.79
C HIS A 155 7.14 9.97 -11.70
N PRO A 156 8.07 9.46 -12.53
CA PRO A 156 8.80 10.30 -13.48
C PRO A 156 7.91 10.69 -14.66
N GLN A 157 8.20 11.87 -15.22
CA GLN A 157 7.66 12.35 -16.49
C GLN A 157 8.28 11.62 -17.68
#